data_AF-A0A077R8H6-F1
#
_entry.id   AF-A0A077R8H6-F1
#
_cell.length_a   1.000
_cell.length_b   1.000
_cell.length_c   1.000
_cell.angle_alpha   90.00
_cell.angle_beta   90.00
_cell.angle_gamma   90.00
#
_symmetry.space_group_name_H-M   'P 1'
#
loop_
_entity.id
_entity.type
_entity.pdbx_description
1 polymer ?
#
loop_
_entity_poly.entity_id
_entity_poly.type
_entity_poly.pdbx_seq_one_letter_code
_entity_poly.pdbx_strand_id
1 'polypeptide(L)' 'MSGWTTIWVFLIAAGASSAVWVTTPKGPNQVLIRTSVALALTCMYLMWFIIYMAQLHPIVS' A
#
# COMPACT_ATOMS: atom_id res chain seq x y z
N MET A 1 6.00 -17.20 8.83
CA MET A 1 5.77 -16.04 7.94
C MET A 1 7.12 -15.51 7.50
N SER A 2 7.33 -15.17 6.22
CA SER A 2 8.64 -14.73 5.70
C SER A 2 8.64 -13.22 5.48
N GLY A 3 9.76 -12.54 5.76
CA GLY A 3 9.91 -11.10 5.47
C GLY A 3 9.69 -10.75 3.99
N TRP A 4 9.89 -11.72 3.09
CA TRP A 4 9.62 -11.58 1.66
C TRP A 4 8.16 -11.29 1.32
N THR A 5 7.20 -11.74 2.15
CA THR A 5 5.77 -11.48 1.93
C THR A 5 5.47 -9.97 1.90
N THR A 6 6.17 -9.20 2.72
CA THR A 6 6.03 -7.74 2.75
C THR A 6 6.41 -7.08 1.43
N ILE A 7 7.52 -7.53 0.82
CA ILE A 7 8.01 -6.97 -0.44
C ILE A 7 6.98 -7.24 -1.55
N TRP A 8 6.41 -8.44 -1.59
CA TRP A 8 5.36 -8.76 -2.56
C TRP A 8 4.11 -7.90 -2.40
N VAL A 9 3.64 -7.70 -1.16
CA VAL A 9 2.48 -6.85 -0.89
C VAL A 9 2.77 -5.39 -1.24
N PHE A 10 3.99 -4.90 -1.00
CA PHE A 10 4.40 -3.57 -1.43
C PHE A 10 4.33 -3.40 -2.95
N LEU A 11 4.86 -4.36 -3.70
CA LEU A 11 4.81 -4.34 -5.17
C LEU A 11 3.37 -4.32 -5.69
N ILE A 12 2.47 -5.06 -5.07
CA ILE A 12 1.03 -5.05 -5.42
C ILE A 12 0.41 -3.68 -5.10
N ALA A 13 0.68 -3.12 -3.92
CA ALA A 13 0.14 -1.81 -3.52
C ALA A 13 0.65 -0.67 -4.42
N ALA A 14 1.94 -0.69 -4.76
CA ALA A 14 2.55 0.27 -5.70
C ALA A 14 2.06 0.05 -7.15
N GLY A 15 1.84 -1.19 -7.56
CA GLY A 15 1.21 -1.52 -8.83
C GLY A 15 -0.23 -1.00 -8.92
N ALA A 16 -1.01 -1.16 -7.85
CA ALA A 16 -2.37 -0.65 -7.78
C ALA A 16 -2.42 0.89 -7.81
N SER A 17 -1.52 1.57 -7.08
CA SER A 17 -1.47 3.04 -7.09
C SER A 17 -1.06 3.60 -8.46
N SER A 18 -0.09 2.97 -9.13
CA SER A 18 0.30 3.34 -10.49
C SER A 18 -0.79 3.05 -11.53
N ALA A 19 -1.52 1.93 -11.41
CA ALA A 19 -2.67 1.64 -12.26
C ALA A 19 -3.75 2.72 -12.14
N VAL A 20 -4.11 3.12 -10.91
CA VAL A 20 -5.07 4.20 -10.67
C VAL A 20 -4.59 5.52 -11.26
N TRP A 21 -3.30 5.80 -11.22
CA TRP A 21 -2.74 7.01 -11.81
C TRP A 21 -3.03 7.09 -13.32
N VAL A 22 -2.91 5.97 -14.03
CA VAL A 22 -3.12 5.89 -15.49
C VAL A 22 -4.60 5.83 -15.83
N THR A 23 -5.43 5.11 -15.06
CA THR A 23 -6.84 4.89 -15.39
C THR A 23 -7.78 6.03 -14.97
N THR A 24 -7.35 6.93 -14.07
CA THR A 24 -8.22 8.01 -13.56
C THR A 24 -8.65 8.96 -14.70
N PRO A 25 -9.97 9.12 -14.97
CA PRO A 25 -10.48 9.95 -16.06
C PRO A 25 -10.10 11.43 -15.86
N LYS A 26 -9.93 12.13 -16.99
CA LYS A 26 -9.62 13.57 -16.99
C LYS A 26 -10.87 14.36 -16.60
N GLY A 27 -10.83 14.99 -15.43
CA GLY A 27 -11.93 15.78 -14.87
C GLY A 27 -11.46 16.67 -13.72
N PRO A 28 -12.35 17.48 -13.15
CA PRO A 28 -12.01 18.44 -12.08
C PRO A 28 -11.36 17.76 -10.87
N ASN A 29 -11.79 16.53 -10.58
CA ASN A 29 -11.36 15.76 -9.42
C ASN A 29 -10.22 14.79 -9.72
N GLN A 30 -9.57 14.88 -10.89
CA GLN A 30 -8.55 13.91 -11.29
C GLN A 30 -7.37 13.86 -10.31
N VAL A 31 -6.86 15.02 -9.88
CA VAL A 31 -5.76 15.07 -8.91
C VAL A 31 -6.22 14.56 -7.56
N LEU A 32 -7.42 14.97 -7.11
CA LEU A 32 -8.01 14.51 -5.85
C LEU A 32 -8.13 13.00 -5.77
N ILE A 33 -8.62 12.34 -6.84
CA ILE A 33 -8.77 10.88 -6.88
C ILE A 33 -7.40 10.19 -6.85
N ARG A 34 -6.44 10.66 -7.66
CA ARG A 34 -5.09 10.10 -7.70
C ARG A 34 -4.39 10.17 -6.34
N THR A 35 -4.46 11.33 -5.69
CA THR A 35 -3.75 11.55 -4.42
C THR A 35 -4.45 10.85 -3.26
N SER A 36 -5.79 10.88 -3.20
CA SER A 36 -6.55 10.20 -2.14
C SER A 36 -6.35 8.68 -2.17
N VAL A 37 -6.39 8.06 -3.36
CA VAL A 37 -6.17 6.62 -3.50
C VAL A 37 -4.73 6.24 -3.20
N ALA A 38 -3.75 7.01 -3.67
CA ALA A 38 -2.34 6.77 -3.34
C ALA A 38 -2.08 6.87 -1.83
N LEU A 39 -2.65 7.87 -1.16
CA LEU A 39 -2.52 8.06 0.29
C LEU A 39 -3.18 6.92 1.06
N ALA A 40 -4.41 6.54 0.69
CA ALA A 40 -5.15 5.46 1.35
C ALA A 40 -4.40 4.13 1.26
N LEU A 41 -3.93 3.76 0.06
CA LEU A 41 -3.14 2.54 -0.15
C LEU A 41 -1.83 2.56 0.65
N THR A 42 -1.17 3.72 0.72
CA THR A 42 0.06 3.88 1.52
C THR A 42 -0.21 3.69 3.01
N CYS A 43 -1.25 4.32 3.56
CA CYS A 43 -1.63 4.16 4.97
C CYS A 43 -2.02 2.71 5.31
N MET A 44 -2.82 2.07 4.46
CA MET A 44 -3.22 0.67 4.63
C MET A 44 -2.01 -0.27 4.60
N TYR A 45 -1.09 -0.07 3.66
CA TYR A 45 0.15 -0.85 3.57
C TYR A 45 1.03 -0.64 4.81
N LEU A 46 1.24 0.61 5.24
CA LEU A 46 2.07 0.91 6.40
C LEU A 46 1.50 0.32 7.69
N MET A 47 0.19 0.45 7.92
CA MET A 47 -0.48 -0.19 9.05
C MET A 47 -0.19 -1.68 9.03
N TRP A 48 -0.52 -2.37 7.94
CA TRP A 48 -0.33 -3.83 7.81
C TRP A 48 1.14 -4.24 7.95
N PHE A 49 2.07 -3.51 7.34
CA PHE A 49 3.51 -3.76 7.40
C PHE A 49 4.03 -3.73 8.83
N ILE A 50 3.65 -2.72 9.62
CA ILE A 50 4.15 -2.53 10.98
C ILE A 50 3.71 -3.71 11.87
N ILE A 51 2.43 -4.08 11.85
CA ILE A 51 1.91 -5.22 12.64
C ILE A 51 2.53 -6.55 12.18
N TYR A 52 2.69 -6.75 10.87
CA TYR A 52 3.32 -7.96 10.34
C TYR A 52 4.78 -8.09 10.79
N MET A 53 5.56 -7.00 10.71
CA MET A 53 6.96 -7.01 11.13
C MET A 53 7.11 -7.17 12.65
N ALA A 54 6.19 -6.62 13.44
CA ALA A 54 6.18 -6.82 14.89
C ALA A 54 6.00 -8.30 15.29
N GLN A 55 5.37 -9.11 14.44
CA GLN A 55 5.10 -10.53 14.69
C GLN A 55 6.14 -11.48 14.09
N LEU A 56 7.05 -11.01 13.24
CA LEU A 56 7.95 -11.89 12.47
C LEU A 56 8.98 -12.60 13.38
N HIS A 57 9.51 -11.89 14.37
CA HIS A 57 10.43 -12.40 15.38
C HIS A 57 10.00 -11.89 16.75
N PRO A 58 8.98 -12.50 17.38
CA PRO A 58 8.42 -12.00 18.62
C PRO A 58 9.40 -12.24 19.78
N ILE A 59 9.55 -11.22 20.63
CA ILE A 59 10.34 -11.31 21.88
C ILE A 59 9.58 -12.00 23.01
N VAL A 60 8.25 -12.05 22.90
CA VAL A 60 7.35 -12.71 23.84
C VAL A 60 6.41 -13.58 23.02
N SER A 61 6.34 -14.86 23.39
CA SER A 61 5.46 -15.87 22.80
C SER A 61 4.06 -15.83 23.41
#